data_AF-A0A537FSV1-F1
#
_entry.id   AF-A0A537FSV1-F1
#
_cell.length_a   1.000
_cell.length_b   1.000
_cell.length_c   1.000
_cell.angle_alpha   90.00
_cell.angle_beta   90.00
_cell.angle_gamma   90.00
#
_symmetry.space_group_name_H-M   'P 1'
#
loop_
_entity.id
_entity.type
_entity.pdbx_description
1 polymer ?
#
loop_
_entity_poly.entity_id
_entity_poly.type
_entity_poly.pdbx_seq_one_letter_code
_entity_poly.pdbx_strand_id
1 'polypeptide(L)'
;MQAQETGYRRFKIESRPAPHVYPIPNRFDVRARKIRLAAMLVHEAFEYRFEKEVVLSRPCIYGVFSGHFGGFKPLKHKCVGCMRCVQEYPHIMTVKPSEAYKKLGDSFWTPEMVYTVWNEASTGKIPVKGMGYKGGFGGEGFDGIWTDMSEIVRPTRDGVYGREYISTSVDVGRKPT
;
A
#
# COMPACT_ATOMS: atom_id res chain seq x y z
N MET A 1 -3.32 18.29 55.21
CA MET A 1 -4.15 18.48 53.99
C MET A 1 -3.82 17.34 53.06
N GLN A 2 -4.71 16.35 52.97
CA GLN A 2 -4.50 15.16 52.14
C GLN A 2 -4.50 15.61 50.68
N ALA A 3 -3.39 15.36 49.98
CA ALA A 3 -3.31 15.57 48.54
C ALA A 3 -4.37 14.68 47.91
N GLN A 4 -5.40 15.29 47.34
CA GLN A 4 -6.45 14.59 46.63
C GLN A 4 -5.78 13.89 45.44
N GLU A 5 -5.64 12.57 45.51
CA GLU A 5 -5.13 11.76 44.39
C GLU A 5 -6.03 12.05 43.19
N THR A 6 -5.54 12.86 42.27
CA THR A 6 -6.17 13.06 40.99
C THR A 6 -6.21 11.68 40.33
N GLY A 7 -7.41 11.12 40.20
CA GLY A 7 -7.66 9.76 39.70
C GLY A 7 -7.33 9.59 38.21
N TYR A 8 -6.16 10.03 37.77
CA TYR A 8 -5.64 9.87 36.43
C TYR A 8 -5.39 8.38 36.19
N ARG A 9 -6.37 7.73 35.58
CA ARG A 9 -6.26 6.33 35.13
C ARG A 9 -5.88 6.34 33.65
N ARG A 10 -4.63 5.99 33.35
CA ARG A 10 -4.20 5.75 31.98
C ARG A 10 -4.69 4.37 31.54
N PHE A 11 -5.72 4.36 30.70
CA PHE A 11 -6.19 3.14 30.07
C PHE A 11 -5.20 2.71 28.98
N LYS A 12 -4.78 1.45 29.02
CA LYS A 12 -3.95 0.84 27.98
C LYS A 12 -4.83 -0.06 27.13
N ILE A 13 -4.98 0.28 25.85
CA ILE A 13 -5.67 -0.57 24.87
C ILE A 13 -4.62 -1.53 24.31
N GLU A 14 -4.83 -2.84 24.50
CA GLU A 14 -3.97 -3.85 23.87
C GLU A 14 -4.26 -3.94 22.37
N SER A 15 -3.22 -3.83 21.54
CA SER A 15 -3.32 -4.13 20.11
C SER A 15 -2.89 -5.58 19.86
N ARG A 16 -3.73 -6.33 19.14
CA ARG A 16 -3.42 -7.69 18.68
C ARG A 16 -3.67 -7.79 17.18
N PRO A 17 -2.87 -8.56 16.43
CA PRO A 17 -3.15 -8.81 15.02
C PRO A 17 -4.53 -9.46 14.88
N ALA A 18 -5.39 -8.87 14.06
CA ALA A 18 -6.70 -9.42 13.74
C ALA A 18 -6.68 -10.01 12.33
N PRO A 19 -7.27 -11.20 12.13
CA PRO A 19 -7.44 -11.74 10.79
C PRO A 19 -8.41 -10.85 9.98
N HIS A 20 -8.26 -10.87 8.66
CA HIS A 20 -9.15 -10.14 7.78
C HIS A 20 -10.56 -10.73 7.84
N VAL A 21 -11.55 -9.89 8.18
CA VAL A 21 -12.96 -10.28 8.18
C VAL A 21 -13.47 -10.49 6.75
N TYR A 22 -12.94 -9.73 5.79
CA TYR A 22 -13.34 -9.79 4.39
C TYR A 22 -12.14 -10.10 3.47
N PRO A 23 -12.33 -10.93 2.43
CA PRO A 23 -11.32 -11.16 1.42
C PRO A 23 -11.15 -9.91 0.54
N ILE A 24 -9.93 -9.38 0.49
CA ILE A 24 -9.64 -8.17 -0.27
C ILE A 24 -9.55 -8.53 -1.75
N PRO A 25 -10.31 -7.85 -2.62
CA PRO A 25 -10.15 -8.06 -4.05
C PRO A 25 -8.78 -7.52 -4.50
N ASN A 26 -8.14 -8.25 -5.41
CA ASN A 26 -6.90 -7.79 -6.02
C ASN A 26 -7.14 -6.48 -6.78
N ARG A 27 -6.20 -5.53 -6.73
CA ARG A 27 -6.30 -4.26 -7.46
C ARG A 27 -6.28 -4.47 -8.98
N PHE A 28 -5.44 -5.40 -9.43
CA PHE A 28 -5.30 -5.72 -10.85
C PHE A 28 -5.49 -7.21 -11.13
N ASP A 29 -6.14 -7.48 -12.25
CA ASP A 29 -6.16 -8.77 -12.90
C ASP A 29 -5.04 -8.87 -13.92
N VAL A 30 -4.03 -9.65 -13.55
CA VAL A 30 -2.91 -10.01 -14.42
C VAL A 30 -3.26 -11.31 -15.15
N ARG A 31 -3.11 -11.32 -16.48
CA ARG A 31 -3.29 -12.51 -17.32
C ARG A 31 -2.11 -12.64 -18.27
N ALA A 32 -1.60 -13.86 -18.38
CA ALA A 32 -0.58 -14.23 -19.36
C ALA A 32 -1.18 -15.17 -20.42
N ARG A 33 -0.80 -14.98 -21.69
CA ARG A 33 -1.15 -15.92 -22.77
C ARG A 33 -0.28 -17.17 -22.63
N LYS A 34 -0.88 -18.27 -22.16
CA LYS A 34 -0.20 -19.52 -21.78
C LYS A 34 0.81 -20.01 -22.83
N ILE A 35 0.41 -20.10 -24.10
CA ILE A 35 1.25 -20.63 -25.17
C ILE A 35 2.52 -19.77 -25.36
N ARG A 36 2.36 -18.45 -25.38
CA ARG A 36 3.49 -17.52 -25.58
C ARG A 36 4.37 -17.41 -24.33
N LEU A 37 3.76 -17.49 -23.14
CA LEU A 37 4.50 -17.56 -21.90
C LEU A 37 5.36 -18.83 -21.84
N ALA A 38 4.83 -19.98 -22.26
CA ALA A 38 5.60 -21.22 -22.30
C ALA A 38 6.79 -21.12 -23.27
N ALA A 39 6.57 -20.57 -24.47
CA ALA A 39 7.65 -20.34 -25.43
C ALA A 39 8.75 -19.42 -24.87
N MET A 40 8.36 -18.33 -24.20
CA MET A 40 9.29 -17.42 -23.52
C MET A 40 10.08 -18.13 -22.42
N LEU A 41 9.41 -18.89 -21.54
CA LEU A 41 10.07 -19.60 -20.45
C LEU A 41 11.04 -20.67 -20.95
N VAL A 42 10.72 -21.36 -22.05
CA VAL A 42 11.64 -22.32 -22.67
C VAL A 42 12.87 -21.59 -23.22
N HIS A 43 12.69 -20.49 -23.93
CA HIS A 43 13.80 -19.68 -24.43
C HIS A 43 14.69 -19.17 -23.29
N GLU A 44 14.10 -18.57 -22.26
CA GLU A 44 14.84 -18.06 -21.08
C GLU A 44 15.51 -19.21 -20.30
N ALA A 45 14.93 -20.41 -20.25
CA ALA A 45 15.57 -21.56 -19.60
C ALA A 45 16.86 -21.99 -20.31
N PHE A 46 16.92 -21.92 -21.64
CA PHE A 46 18.16 -22.18 -22.39
C PHE A 46 19.20 -21.07 -22.19
N GLU A 47 18.77 -19.81 -22.22
CA GLU A 47 19.65 -18.64 -22.06
C GLU A 47 20.27 -18.57 -20.67
N TYR A 48 19.49 -18.80 -19.63
CA TYR A 48 19.92 -18.73 -18.23
C TYR A 48 20.33 -20.09 -17.64
N ARG A 49 20.69 -21.07 -18.48
CA ARG A 49 21.20 -22.40 -18.06
C ARG A 49 20.33 -23.09 -17.00
N PHE A 50 19.01 -23.01 -17.14
CA PHE A 50 18.02 -23.59 -16.21
C PHE A 50 18.02 -23.01 -14.79
N GLU A 51 18.51 -21.78 -14.60
CA GLU A 51 18.39 -21.07 -13.33
C GLU A 51 16.93 -20.72 -13.03
N LYS A 52 16.28 -21.50 -12.16
CA LYS A 52 14.83 -21.48 -11.96
C LYS A 52 14.36 -20.16 -11.34
N GLU A 53 15.14 -19.57 -10.42
CA GLU A 53 14.72 -18.35 -9.72
C GLU A 53 14.62 -17.15 -10.67
N VAL A 54 15.53 -17.05 -11.63
CA VAL A 54 15.57 -15.97 -12.61
C VAL A 54 14.44 -16.13 -13.63
N VAL A 55 14.28 -17.32 -14.20
CA VAL A 55 13.28 -17.60 -15.24
C VAL A 55 11.85 -17.48 -14.69
N LEU A 56 11.61 -17.89 -13.44
CA LEU A 56 10.25 -17.85 -12.85
C LEU A 56 9.89 -16.48 -12.25
N SER A 57 10.85 -15.60 -11.97
CA SER A 57 10.58 -14.26 -11.41
C SER A 57 10.33 -13.20 -12.49
N ARG A 58 10.94 -13.34 -13.66
CA ARG A 58 10.67 -12.50 -14.83
C ARG A 58 9.24 -12.74 -15.35
N PRO A 59 8.54 -11.71 -15.87
CA PRO A 59 8.97 -10.34 -16.15
C PRO A 59 8.67 -9.31 -15.02
N CYS A 60 8.54 -9.73 -13.75
CA CYS A 60 8.10 -8.82 -12.69
C CYS A 60 9.01 -8.78 -11.46
N ILE A 61 9.56 -7.60 -11.20
CA ILE A 61 10.33 -7.31 -9.99
C ILE A 61 9.53 -7.49 -8.69
N TYR A 62 8.20 -7.33 -8.73
CA TYR A 62 7.33 -7.51 -7.57
C TYR A 62 6.97 -8.99 -7.30
N GLY A 63 7.56 -9.93 -8.03
CA GLY A 63 7.34 -11.37 -7.79
C GLY A 63 5.92 -11.83 -8.10
N VAL A 64 5.23 -11.19 -9.05
CA VAL A 64 3.91 -11.65 -9.51
C VAL A 64 4.01 -13.03 -10.17
N PHE A 65 5.16 -13.38 -10.73
CA PHE A 65 5.38 -14.61 -11.49
C PHE A 65 6.07 -15.71 -10.70
N SER A 66 6.61 -15.40 -9.52
CA SER A 66 7.44 -16.30 -8.69
C SER A 66 6.67 -17.43 -7.98
N GLY A 67 5.46 -17.75 -8.46
CA GLY A 67 4.71 -18.92 -7.99
C GLY A 67 5.32 -20.23 -8.48
N HIS A 68 4.91 -21.33 -7.86
CA HIS A 68 5.38 -22.68 -8.18
C HIS A 68 5.20 -23.08 -9.66
N PHE A 69 4.17 -22.51 -10.31
CA PHE A 69 3.88 -22.69 -11.72
C PHE A 69 4.26 -21.47 -12.57
N GLY A 70 5.40 -20.82 -12.29
CA GLY A 70 6.08 -19.87 -13.18
C GLY A 70 5.18 -19.03 -14.07
N GLY A 71 4.61 -17.95 -13.54
CA GLY A 71 3.82 -17.01 -14.33
C GLY A 71 2.48 -17.51 -14.89
N PHE A 72 2.24 -18.82 -15.01
CA PHE A 72 0.99 -19.37 -15.55
C PHE A 72 -0.20 -19.13 -14.62
N LYS A 73 0.08 -19.01 -13.32
CA LYS A 73 -0.86 -18.54 -12.29
C LYS A 73 -0.24 -17.34 -11.55
N PRO A 74 -0.38 -16.11 -12.09
CA PRO A 74 0.23 -14.95 -11.49
C PRO A 74 -0.38 -14.64 -10.12
N LEU A 75 0.47 -14.28 -9.16
CA LEU A 75 0.09 -13.84 -7.82
C LEU A 75 -0.47 -12.41 -7.89
N LYS A 76 -1.76 -12.31 -8.22
CA LYS A 76 -2.45 -11.03 -8.47
C LYS A 76 -2.33 -10.02 -7.31
N HIS A 77 -2.31 -10.49 -6.07
CA HIS A 77 -2.19 -9.64 -4.87
C HIS A 77 -0.85 -8.91 -4.77
N LYS A 78 0.20 -9.36 -5.46
CA LYS A 78 1.50 -8.69 -5.51
C LYS A 78 1.60 -7.64 -6.61
N CYS A 79 0.62 -7.54 -7.50
CA CYS A 79 0.68 -6.63 -8.63
C CYS A 79 0.41 -5.18 -8.18
N VAL A 80 1.40 -4.30 -8.34
CA VAL A 80 1.26 -2.86 -8.05
C VAL A 80 0.88 -2.02 -9.28
N GLY A 81 0.73 -2.63 -10.46
CA GLY A 81 0.33 -1.93 -11.68
C GLY A 81 1.42 -1.03 -12.29
N CYS A 82 2.70 -1.37 -12.14
CA CYS A 82 3.81 -0.64 -12.78
C CYS A 82 3.84 -0.75 -14.32
N MET A 83 3.04 -1.64 -14.91
CA MET A 83 2.90 -1.90 -16.35
C MET A 83 4.18 -2.35 -17.09
N ARG A 84 5.32 -2.48 -16.41
CA ARG A 84 6.59 -2.94 -17.00
C ARG A 84 6.45 -4.26 -17.77
N CYS A 85 5.76 -5.24 -17.21
CA CYS A 85 5.57 -6.54 -17.86
C CYS A 85 4.73 -6.47 -19.15
N VAL A 86 3.82 -5.49 -19.26
CA VAL A 86 3.03 -5.23 -20.48
C VAL A 86 3.86 -4.47 -21.51
N GLN A 87 4.74 -3.56 -21.07
CA GLN A 87 5.62 -2.82 -21.96
C GLN A 87 6.71 -3.71 -22.57
N GLU A 88 7.37 -4.54 -21.76
CA GLU A 88 8.42 -5.45 -22.23
C GLU A 88 7.84 -6.62 -23.05
N TYR A 89 6.66 -7.14 -22.65
CA TYR A 89 6.04 -8.32 -23.27
C TYR A 89 4.56 -8.09 -23.65
N PRO A 90 4.25 -7.14 -24.55
CA PRO A 90 2.87 -6.75 -24.89
C PRO A 90 2.07 -7.89 -25.54
N HIS A 91 2.78 -8.83 -26.18
CA HIS A 91 2.21 -9.98 -26.85
C HIS A 91 1.88 -11.15 -25.91
N ILE A 92 2.34 -11.11 -24.66
CA ILE A 92 2.21 -12.18 -23.67
C ILE A 92 1.32 -11.71 -22.52
N MET A 93 1.53 -10.49 -22.05
CA MET A 93 0.97 -9.97 -20.81
C MET A 93 -0.20 -9.04 -21.04
N THR A 94 -1.19 -9.12 -20.16
CA THR A 94 -2.28 -8.17 -20.08
C THR A 94 -2.59 -7.89 -18.62
N VAL A 95 -2.62 -6.61 -18.26
CA VAL A 95 -2.98 -6.14 -16.92
C VAL A 95 -4.22 -5.28 -17.06
N LYS A 96 -5.28 -5.64 -16.35
CA LYS A 96 -6.53 -4.86 -16.28
C LYS A 96 -6.85 -4.53 -14.83
N PRO A 97 -7.44 -3.36 -14.53
CA PRO A 97 -8.02 -3.13 -13.22
C PRO A 97 -9.10 -4.18 -12.93
N SER A 98 -9.12 -4.72 -11.72
CA SER A 98 -10.09 -5.75 -11.31
C SER A 98 -11.48 -5.15 -11.19
N GLU A 99 -12.50 -5.83 -11.72
CA GLU A 99 -13.90 -5.40 -11.58
C GLU A 99 -14.38 -5.47 -10.13
N ALA A 100 -13.88 -6.44 -9.35
CA ALA A 100 -14.20 -6.54 -7.93
C ALA A 100 -13.60 -5.37 -7.14
N TYR A 101 -12.41 -4.90 -7.53
CA TYR A 101 -11.80 -3.71 -6.94
C TYR A 101 -12.60 -2.45 -7.25
N LYS A 102 -13.01 -2.25 -8.51
CA LYS A 102 -13.81 -1.08 -8.92
C LYS A 102 -15.15 -0.96 -8.19
N LYS A 103 -15.71 -2.08 -7.74
CA LYS A 103 -16.97 -2.13 -6.99
C LYS A 103 -16.82 -1.81 -5.50
N LEU A 104 -15.59 -1.63 -5.01
CA LEU A 104 -15.36 -1.24 -3.61
C LEU A 104 -15.78 0.21 -3.37
N GLY A 105 -16.30 0.47 -2.18
CA GLY A 105 -16.70 1.80 -1.75
C GLY A 105 -18.15 2.13 -2.07
N ASP A 106 -18.47 3.42 -2.07
CA ASP A 106 -19.82 3.96 -2.23
C ASP A 106 -19.77 5.34 -2.92
N SER A 107 -20.81 6.16 -2.74
CA SER A 107 -20.88 7.51 -3.33
C SER A 107 -19.79 8.46 -2.82
N PHE A 108 -19.26 8.23 -1.63
CA PHE A 108 -18.23 9.04 -1.00
C PHE A 108 -16.87 8.32 -1.01
N TRP A 109 -16.86 7.05 -0.59
CA TRP A 109 -15.64 6.26 -0.52
C TRP A 109 -15.25 5.73 -1.89
N THR A 110 -14.15 6.23 -2.44
CA THR A 110 -13.58 5.67 -3.65
C THR A 110 -12.89 4.32 -3.38
N PRO A 111 -12.80 3.40 -4.37
CA PRO A 111 -12.05 2.16 -4.23
C PRO A 111 -10.61 2.35 -3.71
N GLU A 112 -9.98 3.45 -4.12
CA GLU A 112 -8.61 3.78 -3.71
C GLU A 112 -8.53 4.20 -2.24
N MET A 113 -9.49 4.98 -1.74
CA MET A 113 -9.56 5.36 -0.34
C MET A 113 -9.73 4.12 0.55
N VAL A 114 -10.69 3.25 0.21
CA VAL A 114 -10.94 2.00 0.94
C VAL A 114 -9.69 1.13 0.98
N TYR A 115 -9.02 0.95 -0.17
CA TYR A 115 -7.79 0.16 -0.23
C TYR A 115 -6.64 0.78 0.56
N THR A 116 -6.55 2.12 0.58
CA THR A 116 -5.50 2.84 1.32
C THR A 116 -5.65 2.62 2.82
N VAL A 117 -6.86 2.88 3.36
CA VAL A 117 -7.19 2.64 4.78
C VAL A 117 -6.95 1.19 5.16
N TRP A 118 -7.32 0.26 4.27
CA TRP A 118 -7.07 -1.15 4.50
C TRP A 118 -5.59 -1.51 4.57
N ASN A 119 -4.77 -0.95 3.67
CA ASN A 119 -3.33 -1.19 3.66
C ASN A 119 -2.67 -0.62 4.92
N GLU A 120 -3.10 0.56 5.37
CA GLU A 120 -2.69 1.16 6.64
C GLU A 120 -3.06 0.26 7.82
N ALA A 121 -4.30 -0.23 7.88
CA ALA A 121 -4.77 -1.11 8.94
C ALA A 121 -4.04 -2.46 8.98
N SER A 122 -3.72 -3.03 7.82
CA SER A 122 -3.08 -4.35 7.73
C SER A 122 -1.58 -4.31 7.99
N THR A 123 -0.90 -3.22 7.62
CA THR A 123 0.55 -3.11 7.75
C THR A 123 1.00 -2.25 8.94
N GLY A 124 0.11 -1.39 9.46
CA GLY A 124 0.46 -0.36 10.42
C GLY A 124 1.44 0.70 9.87
N LYS A 125 1.55 0.82 8.55
CA LYS A 125 2.49 1.71 7.86
C LYS A 125 1.77 2.77 7.04
N ILE A 126 2.42 3.92 6.93
CA ILE A 126 1.97 5.02 6.07
C ILE A 126 2.02 4.58 4.60
N PRO A 127 0.96 4.84 3.80
CA PRO A 127 0.87 4.40 2.43
C PRO A 127 1.77 5.27 1.55
N VAL A 128 2.79 4.66 0.96
CA VAL A 128 3.70 5.36 0.04
C VAL A 128 3.14 5.29 -1.37
N LYS A 129 2.83 6.46 -1.95
CA LYS A 129 2.39 6.60 -3.35
C LYS A 129 3.43 7.36 -4.16
N GLY A 130 3.52 7.05 -5.46
CA GLY A 130 4.34 7.79 -6.42
C GLY A 130 3.49 8.63 -7.37
N MET A 131 4.15 9.43 -8.22
CA MET A 131 3.54 10.29 -9.26
C MET A 131 2.83 11.57 -8.78
N GLY A 132 3.07 12.01 -7.54
CA GLY A 132 2.52 13.26 -7.02
C GLY A 132 1.01 13.22 -6.77
N TYR A 133 0.47 14.35 -6.31
CA TYR A 133 -0.97 14.53 -6.08
C TYR A 133 -1.68 14.77 -7.41
N LYS A 134 -2.69 13.93 -7.71
CA LYS A 134 -3.47 13.97 -8.97
C LYS A 134 -4.88 14.56 -8.80
N GLY A 135 -5.23 14.96 -7.57
CA GLY A 135 -6.53 15.57 -7.29
C GLY A 135 -6.58 17.04 -7.70
N GLY A 136 -7.75 17.67 -7.51
CA GLY A 136 -7.91 19.10 -7.73
C GLY A 136 -7.03 19.92 -6.77
N PHE A 137 -6.45 21.01 -7.26
CA PHE A 137 -5.69 21.96 -6.45
C PHE A 137 -6.66 22.73 -5.54
N GLY A 138 -7.01 22.13 -4.40
CA GLY A 138 -8.10 22.56 -3.52
C GLY A 138 -9.41 21.80 -3.77
N GLY A 139 -10.18 21.59 -2.69
CA GLY A 139 -11.47 20.90 -2.68
C GLY A 139 -12.31 21.27 -1.44
N GLU A 140 -13.42 20.57 -1.21
CA GLU A 140 -14.29 20.80 -0.05
C GLU A 140 -13.71 20.16 1.23
N GLY A 141 -13.97 20.75 2.39
CA GLY A 141 -13.56 20.19 3.68
C GLY A 141 -12.03 20.07 3.81
N PHE A 142 -11.54 18.84 4.04
CA PHE A 142 -10.10 18.57 4.24
C PHE A 142 -9.26 18.79 2.98
N ASP A 143 -9.83 18.61 1.79
CA ASP A 143 -9.12 18.83 0.52
C ASP A 143 -8.82 20.33 0.26
N GLY A 144 -9.49 21.22 1.02
CA GLY A 144 -9.21 22.65 1.03
C GLY A 144 -8.14 23.08 2.03
N ILE A 145 -7.64 22.17 2.87
CA ILE A 145 -6.67 22.47 3.93
C ILE A 145 -5.28 22.06 3.47
N TRP A 146 -4.36 23.02 3.47
CA TRP A 146 -2.94 22.78 3.20
C TRP A 146 -2.17 22.70 4.50
N THR A 147 -1.39 21.64 4.67
CA THR A 147 -0.49 21.52 5.82
C THR A 147 0.71 22.43 5.61
N ASP A 148 0.92 23.36 6.54
CA ASP A 148 2.09 24.24 6.51
C ASP A 148 3.38 23.45 6.82
N MET A 149 4.49 23.90 6.24
CA MET A 149 5.81 23.32 6.46
C MET A 149 6.85 24.44 6.53
N SER A 150 7.72 24.36 7.54
CA SER A 150 8.85 25.28 7.62
C SER A 150 9.96 24.82 6.66
N GLU A 151 10.30 25.66 5.69
CA GLU A 151 11.36 25.37 4.72
C GLU A 151 12.73 25.89 5.21
N ILE A 152 12.84 27.20 5.49
CA ILE A 152 14.13 27.86 5.76
C ILE A 152 14.27 28.26 7.23
N VAL A 153 13.25 28.92 7.81
CA VAL A 153 13.40 29.66 9.07
C VAL A 153 13.51 28.74 10.29
N ARG A 154 12.85 27.58 10.26
CA ARG A 154 12.92 26.59 11.33
C ARG A 154 13.05 25.20 10.71
N PRO A 155 14.12 24.44 11.04
CA PRO A 155 14.25 23.08 10.52
C PRO A 155 13.08 22.23 10.99
N THR A 156 12.54 21.41 10.08
CA THR A 156 11.51 20.44 10.45
C THR A 156 12.07 19.36 11.35
N ARG A 157 11.24 18.91 12.29
CA ARG A 157 11.59 17.84 13.22
C ARG A 157 11.38 16.49 12.55
N ASP A 158 12.33 15.59 12.73
CA ASP A 158 12.16 14.20 12.30
C ASP A 158 11.24 13.47 13.30
N GLY A 159 10.09 12.99 12.81
CA GLY A 159 9.11 12.27 13.62
C GLY A 159 9.41 10.78 13.86
N VAL A 160 10.42 10.21 13.18
CA VAL A 160 10.74 8.78 13.26
C VAL A 160 12.05 8.55 14.01
N TYR A 161 13.12 9.24 13.63
CA TYR A 161 14.46 9.09 14.22
C TYR A 161 14.97 10.38 14.86
N GLY A 162 14.08 11.37 15.04
CA GLY A 162 14.42 12.63 15.66
C GLY A 162 14.97 12.45 17.07
N ARG A 163 15.86 13.36 17.44
CA ARG A 163 16.44 13.40 18.80
C ARG A 163 15.47 13.94 19.85
N GLU A 164 14.35 14.49 19.41
CA GLU A 164 13.39 15.22 20.25
C GLU A 164 12.17 14.34 20.54
N TYR A 165 11.68 14.37 21.79
CA TYR A 165 10.48 13.65 22.17
C TYR A 165 9.22 14.37 21.68
N ILE A 166 8.39 13.68 20.89
CA ILE A 166 7.09 14.16 20.42
C ILE A 166 6.00 13.40 21.16
N SER A 167 5.13 14.12 21.88
CA SER A 167 3.98 13.54 22.57
C SER A 167 2.71 13.75 21.76
N THR A 168 1.92 12.68 21.60
CA THR A 168 0.56 12.73 21.05
C THR A 168 -0.52 12.72 22.15
N SER A 169 -0.12 12.88 23.42
CA SER A 169 -1.04 12.94 24.56
C SER A 169 -1.92 14.18 24.48
N VAL A 170 -3.22 14.00 24.73
CA VAL A 170 -4.20 15.09 24.80
C VAL A 170 -4.89 15.09 26.16
N ASP A 171 -5.04 16.28 26.74
CA ASP A 171 -5.80 16.48 27.97
C ASP A 171 -7.26 16.78 27.63
N VAL A 172 -8.17 16.05 28.27
CA VAL A 172 -9.62 16.21 28.08
C VAL A 172 -10.21 16.81 29.34
N GLY A 173 -10.82 17.99 29.23
CA GLY A 173 -11.49 18.68 30.34
C GLY A 173 -11.22 20.18 30.37
N ARG A 174 -11.75 20.86 31.39
CA ARG A 174 -11.50 22.29 31.61
C ARG A 174 -10.06 22.49 32.09
N LYS A 175 -9.35 23.45 31.50
CA LYS A 175 -8.03 23.85 32.00
C LYS A 175 -8.17 24.48 33.41
N PRO A 176 -7.29 24.13 34.36
CA PRO A 176 -7.26 24.79 35.65
C PRO A 176 -7.02 26.29 35.44
N THR A 177 -7.77 27.12 36.17
CA THR A 177 -7.56 28.58 36.26
C THR A 177 -6.35 28.90 37.08
#